data_AF-A0A2E0S501-F1
#
_entry.id   AF-A0A2E0S501-F1
#
_cell.length_a   1.000
_cell.length_b   1.000
_cell.length_c   1.000
_cell.angle_alpha   90.00
_cell.angle_beta   90.00
_cell.angle_gamma   90.00
#
_symmetry.space_group_name_H-M   'P 1'
#
loop_
_entity.id
_entity.type
_entity.pdbx_description
1 polymer ?
#
loop_
_entity_poly.entity_id
_entity_poly.type
_entity_poly.pdbx_seq_one_letter_code
_entity_poly.pdbx_strand_id
1 'polypeptide(L)'
;MRSHGNVWGPIFTPKPSRMNRYAQIGRGAKFHIEVAKAFLGKPPDASMTVDHIDQNPKNNRLSNLRWATKSMQSTNKIRNRTSQCLATTVWVFDGQWENFESFSEASRVLGKRHNKTFHNETIGRTAKVAGSYHGLLMQLDSYARRTPASSMADKTTSSSQSNWR
;
A
#
# COMPACT_ATOMS: atom_id res chain seq x y z
N MET A 1 -16.35 -38.37 -7.90
CA MET A 1 -15.24 -39.34 -7.77
C MET A 1 -13.91 -38.59 -7.76
N ARG A 2 -13.14 -38.65 -6.67
CA ARG A 2 -11.72 -38.27 -6.67
C ARG A 2 -10.96 -39.54 -6.33
N SER A 3 -10.27 -40.10 -7.31
CA SER A 3 -9.44 -41.29 -7.14
C SER A 3 -8.27 -40.94 -6.22
N HIS A 4 -8.24 -41.54 -5.04
CA HIS A 4 -7.06 -41.55 -4.21
C HIS A 4 -6.09 -42.56 -4.82
N GLY A 5 -5.05 -42.06 -5.48
CA GLY A 5 -3.85 -42.85 -5.75
C GLY A 5 -3.27 -43.33 -4.42
N ASN A 6 -2.67 -44.52 -4.43
CA ASN A 6 -2.11 -45.27 -3.30
C ASN A 6 -1.28 -44.44 -2.30
N VAL A 7 -1.94 -43.77 -1.34
CA VAL A 7 -1.28 -43.10 -0.22
C VAL A 7 -2.07 -43.44 1.04
N TRP A 8 -1.48 -44.25 1.92
CA TRP A 8 -2.10 -44.68 3.17
C TRP A 8 -2.08 -43.52 4.19
N GLY A 9 -3.25 -42.96 4.47
CA GLY A 9 -3.49 -42.03 5.58
C GLY A 9 -4.05 -40.65 5.18
N PRO A 10 -4.66 -39.91 6.13
CA PRO A 10 -5.15 -38.56 5.88
C PRO A 10 -3.98 -37.62 5.57
N ILE A 11 -3.98 -37.04 4.36
CA ILE A 11 -3.00 -36.03 3.97
C ILE A 11 -3.43 -34.69 4.57
N PHE A 12 -2.72 -34.26 5.62
CA PHE A 12 -2.90 -32.94 6.21
C PHE A 12 -1.96 -31.93 5.55
N THR A 13 -2.50 -31.00 4.77
CA THR A 13 -1.76 -29.84 4.25
C THR A 13 -2.13 -28.59 5.07
N PRO A 14 -1.24 -28.10 5.96
CA PRO A 14 -1.53 -26.91 6.76
C PRO A 14 -1.79 -25.70 5.87
N LYS A 15 -2.88 -24.97 6.13
CA LYS A 15 -3.22 -23.74 5.41
C LYS A 15 -3.07 -22.53 6.34
N PRO A 16 -2.63 -21.36 5.83
CA PRO A 16 -2.62 -20.13 6.61
C PRO A 16 -4.06 -19.76 7.04
N SER A 17 -4.20 -19.23 8.26
CA SER A 17 -5.45 -18.65 8.73
C SER A 17 -5.67 -17.26 8.11
N ARG A 18 -6.85 -16.65 8.28
CA ARG A 18 -7.07 -15.25 7.85
C ARG A 18 -6.14 -14.25 8.55
N MET A 19 -5.75 -14.54 9.80
CA MET A 19 -4.90 -13.65 10.60
C MET A 19 -3.41 -13.83 10.32
N ASN A 20 -2.99 -15.05 9.94
CA ASN A 20 -1.59 -15.38 9.75
C ASN A 20 -1.26 -15.59 8.28
N ARG A 21 -0.28 -14.85 7.77
CA ARG A 21 0.18 -14.98 6.38
C ARG A 21 0.67 -16.39 6.04
N TYR A 22 1.27 -17.08 7.01
CA TYR A 22 1.89 -18.40 6.82
C TYR A 22 1.09 -19.50 7.54
N ALA A 23 1.11 -20.70 6.97
CA ALA A 23 0.58 -21.88 7.64
C ALA A 23 1.43 -22.22 8.88
N GLN A 24 0.77 -22.69 9.93
CA GLN A 24 1.40 -23.06 11.19
C GLN A 24 1.11 -24.51 11.57
N ILE A 25 2.00 -25.12 12.33
CA ILE A 25 1.88 -26.47 12.90
C ILE A 25 2.23 -26.44 14.40
N GLY A 26 1.61 -27.33 15.17
CA GLY A 26 1.82 -27.44 16.61
C GLY A 26 1.60 -26.10 17.35
N ARG A 27 2.57 -25.71 18.18
CA ARG A 27 2.54 -24.46 18.96
C ARG A 27 2.91 -23.21 18.13
N GLY A 28 2.34 -23.07 16.93
CA GLY A 28 2.52 -21.88 16.09
C GLY A 28 3.81 -21.85 15.25
N ALA A 29 4.54 -22.96 15.16
CA ALA A 29 5.72 -23.07 14.30
C ALA A 29 5.33 -22.92 12.82
N LYS A 30 6.10 -22.16 12.05
CA LYS A 30 5.77 -21.86 10.64
C LYS A 30 6.09 -23.06 9.77
N PHE A 31 5.09 -23.59 9.07
CA PHE A 31 5.20 -24.82 8.29
C PHE A 31 6.33 -24.77 7.25
N HIS A 32 6.43 -23.70 6.46
CA HIS A 32 7.49 -23.55 5.45
C HIS A 32 8.90 -23.53 6.05
N ILE A 33 9.06 -23.06 7.31
CA ILE A 33 10.36 -23.08 7.99
C ILE A 33 10.75 -24.51 8.34
N GLU A 34 9.81 -25.28 8.89
CA GLU A 34 10.09 -26.66 9.27
C GLU A 34 10.33 -27.55 8.04
N VAL A 35 9.61 -27.33 6.93
CA VAL A 35 9.88 -27.98 5.64
C VAL A 35 11.29 -27.63 5.15
N ALA A 36 11.67 -26.35 5.13
CA ALA A 36 13.00 -25.95 4.68
C ALA A 36 14.11 -26.53 5.56
N LYS A 37 13.98 -26.51 6.89
CA LYS A 37 14.97 -27.12 7.79
C LYS A 37 15.11 -28.63 7.57
N ALA A 38 14.00 -29.33 7.34
CA ALA A 38 14.01 -30.77 7.17
C ALA A 38 14.63 -31.22 5.84
N PHE A 39 14.39 -30.48 4.75
CA PHE A 39 14.76 -30.92 3.40
C PHE A 39 15.89 -30.11 2.75
N LEU A 40 16.09 -28.84 3.12
CA LEU A 40 17.22 -28.01 2.66
C LEU A 40 18.38 -27.99 3.67
N GLY A 41 18.21 -28.62 4.83
CA GLY A 41 19.19 -28.63 5.91
C GLY A 41 19.34 -27.27 6.62
N LYS A 42 20.50 -27.07 7.24
CA LYS A 42 20.82 -25.82 7.96
C LYS A 42 21.04 -24.67 6.96
N PRO A 43 20.64 -23.44 7.31
CA PRO A 43 20.97 -22.29 6.49
C PRO A 43 22.50 -22.15 6.35
N PRO A 44 23.01 -21.72 5.18
CA PRO A 44 24.44 -21.47 4.98
C PRO A 44 24.98 -20.38 5.93
N ASP A 45 24.13 -19.43 6.31
CA ASP A 45 24.46 -18.32 7.20
C ASP A 45 23.29 -18.03 8.15
N ALA A 46 23.58 -17.64 9.39
CA ALA A 46 22.59 -17.39 10.43
C ALA A 46 21.64 -16.19 10.13
N SER A 47 22.05 -15.28 9.24
CA SER A 47 21.24 -14.15 8.80
C SER A 47 20.20 -14.51 7.73
N MET A 48 20.31 -15.70 7.14
CA MET A 48 19.38 -16.17 6.11
C MET A 48 18.08 -16.69 6.73
N THR A 49 16.98 -16.37 6.07
CA THR A 49 15.66 -16.91 6.44
C THR A 49 14.98 -17.50 5.20
N VAL A 50 13.96 -18.33 5.43
CA VAL A 50 13.25 -19.03 4.36
C VAL A 50 12.42 -18.04 3.55
N ASP A 51 12.60 -18.05 2.24
CA ASP A 51 11.90 -17.21 1.25
C ASP A 51 11.10 -18.07 0.29
N HIS A 52 9.93 -17.58 -0.11
CA HIS A 52 9.11 -18.17 -1.17
C HIS A 52 9.49 -17.53 -2.50
N ILE A 53 10.03 -18.31 -3.43
CA ILE A 53 10.49 -17.82 -4.75
C ILE A 53 9.33 -17.13 -5.49
N ASP A 54 8.14 -17.74 -5.48
CA ASP A 54 6.92 -17.19 -6.10
C ASP A 54 6.16 -16.15 -5.24
N GLN A 55 6.67 -15.81 -4.05
CA GLN A 55 6.01 -14.94 -3.05
C GLN A 55 4.64 -15.41 -2.54
N ASN A 56 4.23 -16.64 -2.84
CA ASN A 56 2.96 -17.20 -2.40
C ASN A 56 3.16 -18.01 -1.11
N PRO A 57 2.71 -17.51 0.06
CA PRO A 57 2.92 -18.19 1.34
C PRO A 57 2.11 -19.48 1.51
N LYS A 58 1.22 -19.79 0.55
CA LYS A 58 0.48 -21.07 0.50
C LYS A 58 1.24 -22.15 -0.26
N ASN A 59 2.19 -21.79 -1.13
CA ASN A 59 2.97 -22.72 -1.93
C ASN A 59 4.22 -23.17 -1.15
N ASN A 60 4.06 -24.18 -0.30
CA ASN A 60 5.15 -24.69 0.55
C ASN A 60 5.93 -25.85 -0.09
N ARG A 61 5.88 -25.99 -1.43
CA ARG A 61 6.68 -27.02 -2.13
C ARG A 61 8.17 -26.71 -1.95
N LEU A 62 8.98 -27.74 -1.78
CA LEU A 62 10.43 -27.60 -1.59
C LEU A 62 11.08 -26.78 -2.71
N SER A 63 10.66 -27.01 -3.96
CA SER A 63 11.15 -26.28 -5.14
C SER A 63 10.83 -24.78 -5.12
N ASN A 64 9.91 -24.33 -4.26
CA ASN A 64 9.51 -22.94 -4.11
C ASN A 64 10.14 -22.27 -2.87
N LEU A 65 10.88 -23.02 -2.04
CA LEU A 65 11.52 -22.51 -0.84
C LEU A 65 13.03 -22.38 -1.06
N ARG A 66 13.63 -21.30 -0.56
CA ARG A 66 15.08 -21.11 -0.54
C ARG A 66 15.55 -20.40 0.72
N TRP A 67 16.83 -20.57 1.06
CA TRP A 67 17.49 -19.68 2.01
C TRP A 67 17.83 -18.36 1.31
N ALA A 68 17.42 -17.25 1.90
CA ALA A 68 17.69 -15.92 1.35
C ALA A 68 17.98 -14.91 2.46
N THR A 69 18.86 -13.96 2.18
CA THR A 69 19.11 -12.81 3.06
C THR A 69 17.94 -11.83 3.00
N LYS A 70 17.84 -10.94 3.99
CA LYS A 70 16.83 -9.87 4.00
C LYS A 70 16.87 -9.00 2.73
N SER A 71 18.07 -8.75 2.18
CA SER A 71 18.26 -8.00 0.94
C SER A 71 17.65 -8.74 -0.26
N MET A 72 18.00 -10.02 -0.43
CA MET A 72 17.45 -10.87 -1.50
C MET A 72 15.93 -10.97 -1.43
N GLN A 73 15.37 -11.15 -0.23
CA GLN A 73 13.91 -11.17 -0.03
C GLN A 73 13.26 -9.83 -0.37
N SER A 74 13.92 -8.72 -0.04
CA SER A 74 13.43 -7.37 -0.38
C SER A 74 13.37 -7.17 -1.90
N THR A 75 14.39 -7.63 -2.63
CA THR A 75 14.43 -7.61 -4.09
C THR A 75 13.39 -8.55 -4.69
N ASN A 76 13.13 -9.69 -4.06
CA ASN A 76 12.13 -10.66 -4.52
C ASN A 76 10.69 -10.11 -4.41
N LYS A 77 10.43 -9.06 -3.62
CA LYS A 77 9.08 -8.51 -3.48
C LYS A 77 8.64 -7.76 -4.74
N ILE A 78 7.49 -8.15 -5.30
CA ILE A 78 6.80 -7.30 -6.27
C ILE A 78 6.33 -6.04 -5.54
N ARG A 79 6.96 -4.92 -5.89
CA ARG A 79 6.50 -3.60 -5.46
C ARG A 79 5.35 -3.23 -6.39
N ASN A 80 4.13 -3.30 -5.89
CA ASN A 80 3.02 -2.63 -6.56
C ASN A 80 3.38 -1.13 -6.63
N ARG A 81 3.73 -0.64 -7.82
CA ARG A 81 4.02 0.78 -8.05
C ARG A 81 2.73 1.60 -8.07
N THR A 82 1.82 1.35 -7.13
CA THR A 82 0.54 2.07 -6.99
C THR A 82 0.75 3.56 -6.67
N SER A 83 1.99 3.98 -6.44
CA SER A 83 2.37 5.34 -6.07
C SER A 83 3.16 6.09 -7.15
N GLN A 84 3.36 5.52 -8.35
CA GLN A 84 3.98 6.29 -9.43
C GLN A 84 2.90 7.25 -9.98
N CYS A 85 2.86 8.44 -9.40
CA CYS A 85 1.93 9.52 -9.69
C CYS A 85 1.75 9.70 -11.21
N LEU A 86 0.60 9.29 -11.73
CA LEU A 86 0.17 9.66 -13.07
C LEU A 86 -0.14 11.16 -13.02
N ALA A 87 0.63 11.96 -13.76
CA ALA A 87 0.50 13.41 -13.92
C ALA A 87 0.21 14.20 -12.62
N THR A 88 1.29 14.65 -11.99
CA THR A 88 1.42 15.36 -10.72
C THR A 88 0.85 16.79 -10.70
N THR A 89 -0.03 17.14 -11.64
CA THR A 89 -0.63 18.47 -11.69
C THR A 89 -1.75 18.59 -10.66
N VAL A 90 -1.68 19.63 -9.84
CA VAL A 90 -2.64 19.90 -8.76
C VAL A 90 -3.34 21.22 -9.01
N TRP A 91 -4.66 21.21 -8.88
CA TRP A 91 -5.47 22.41 -8.84
C TRP A 91 -5.67 22.82 -7.39
N VAL A 92 -5.46 24.09 -7.07
CA VAL A 92 -5.65 24.66 -5.74
C VAL A 92 -6.61 25.84 -5.83
N PHE A 93 -7.55 25.93 -4.90
CA PHE A 93 -8.46 27.07 -4.78
C PHE A 93 -7.97 28.02 -3.70
N ASP A 94 -7.58 29.21 -4.11
CA ASP A 94 -7.11 30.31 -3.26
C ASP A 94 -7.82 31.61 -3.70
N GLY A 95 -9.14 31.64 -3.53
CA GLY A 95 -10.03 32.66 -4.11
C GLY A 95 -10.35 32.44 -5.60
N GLN A 96 -9.42 31.85 -6.35
CA GLN A 96 -9.63 31.32 -7.70
C GLN A 96 -8.89 29.98 -7.87
N TRP A 97 -9.30 29.19 -8.86
CA TRP A 97 -8.64 27.93 -9.19
C TRP A 97 -7.34 28.18 -9.97
N GLU A 98 -6.23 27.75 -9.39
CA GLU A 98 -4.89 27.83 -9.99
C GLU A 98 -4.36 26.41 -10.21
N ASN A 99 -3.82 26.13 -11.40
CA ASN A 99 -3.17 24.87 -11.73
C ASN A 99 -1.67 24.98 -11.48
N PHE A 100 -1.10 23.95 -10.85
CA PHE A 100 0.34 23.81 -10.66
C PHE A 100 0.81 22.54 -11.36
N GLU A 101 1.97 22.62 -12.01
CA GLU A 101 2.53 21.51 -12.79
C GLU A 101 3.03 20.37 -11.89
N SER A 102 3.33 20.68 -10.62
CA SER A 102 3.75 19.70 -9.62
C SER A 102 3.37 20.08 -8.18
N PHE A 103 3.34 19.10 -7.28
CA PHE A 103 3.18 19.34 -5.84
C PHE A 103 4.29 20.23 -5.26
N SER A 104 5.52 20.13 -5.78
CA SER A 104 6.66 20.92 -5.33
C SER A 104 6.53 22.38 -5.72
N GLU A 105 6.01 22.65 -6.92
CA GLU A 105 5.69 24.00 -7.35
C GLU A 105 4.60 24.60 -6.47
N ALA A 106 3.49 23.87 -6.27
CA ALA A 106 2.40 24.29 -5.39
C ALA A 106 2.91 24.59 -3.97
N SER A 107 3.72 23.70 -3.39
CA SER A 107 4.33 23.90 -2.06
C SER A 107 5.13 25.21 -1.98
N ARG A 108 6.01 25.46 -2.96
CA ARG A 108 6.86 26.65 -3.02
C ARG A 108 6.04 27.94 -3.16
N VAL A 109 5.05 27.95 -4.04
CA VAL A 109 4.24 29.14 -4.33
C VAL A 109 3.29 29.44 -3.16
N LEU A 110 2.53 28.44 -2.71
CA LEU A 110 1.61 28.59 -1.59
C LEU A 110 2.33 28.96 -0.30
N GLY A 111 3.52 28.39 -0.08
CA GLY A 111 4.28 28.68 1.14
C GLY A 111 4.75 30.13 1.22
N LYS A 112 5.17 30.71 0.09
CA LYS A 112 5.49 32.14 0.01
C LYS A 112 4.27 33.03 0.20
N ARG A 113 3.13 32.67 -0.42
CA ARG A 113 1.90 33.48 -0.43
C ARG A 113 1.22 33.52 0.94
N HIS A 114 1.16 32.38 1.62
CA HIS A 114 0.47 32.23 2.91
C HIS A 114 1.39 32.29 4.13
N ASN A 115 2.69 32.51 3.93
CA ASN A 115 3.74 32.48 4.96
C ASN A 115 3.65 31.21 5.85
N LYS A 116 3.47 30.04 5.19
CA LYS A 116 3.26 28.73 5.82
C LYS A 116 4.09 27.65 5.12
N THR A 117 4.39 26.57 5.82
CA THR A 117 5.07 25.42 5.21
C THR A 117 4.04 24.45 4.63
N PHE A 118 4.13 24.19 3.32
CA PHE A 118 3.30 23.19 2.66
C PHE A 118 4.13 21.94 2.33
N HIS A 119 3.73 20.77 2.81
CA HIS A 119 4.44 19.52 2.51
C HIS A 119 3.91 18.86 1.23
N ASN A 120 4.81 18.48 0.32
CA ASN A 120 4.47 17.83 -0.95
C ASN A 120 3.62 16.57 -0.76
N GLU A 121 3.94 15.75 0.25
CA GLU A 121 3.19 14.53 0.55
C GLU A 121 1.77 14.84 0.99
N THR A 122 1.58 15.85 1.84
CA THR A 122 0.25 16.26 2.32
C THR A 122 -0.57 16.84 1.18
N ILE A 123 0.01 17.72 0.35
CA ILE A 123 -0.64 18.21 -0.88
C ILE A 123 -1.09 17.04 -1.75
N GLY A 124 -0.21 16.07 -2.00
CA GLY A 124 -0.51 14.92 -2.84
C GLY A 124 -1.61 14.01 -2.26
N ARG A 125 -1.63 13.77 -0.94
CA ARG A 125 -2.68 12.99 -0.27
C ARG A 125 -4.02 13.72 -0.30
N THR A 126 -4.05 15.02 0.00
CA THR A 126 -5.26 15.85 -0.02
C THR A 126 -5.84 15.97 -1.43
N ALA A 127 -5.00 16.23 -2.43
CA ALA A 127 -5.42 16.36 -3.82
C ALA A 127 -6.04 15.08 -4.40
N LYS A 128 -5.56 13.90 -3.98
CA LYS A 128 -6.10 12.59 -4.39
C LYS A 128 -7.54 12.36 -3.95
N VAL A 129 -7.97 13.00 -2.86
CA VAL A 129 -9.33 12.88 -2.31
C VAL A 129 -10.18 14.12 -2.52
N ALA A 130 -9.70 15.09 -3.31
CA ALA A 130 -10.33 16.40 -3.51
C ALA A 130 -10.66 17.11 -2.18
N GLY A 131 -9.69 17.14 -1.26
CA GLY A 131 -9.84 17.65 0.11
C GLY A 131 -9.35 19.09 0.32
N SER A 132 -9.30 19.51 1.58
CA SER A 132 -8.75 20.81 2.01
C SER A 132 -7.44 20.65 2.78
N TYR A 133 -6.47 21.54 2.56
CA TYR A 133 -5.24 21.65 3.35
C TYR A 133 -4.91 23.12 3.63
N HIS A 134 -4.70 23.47 4.91
CA HIS A 134 -4.57 24.87 5.37
C HIS A 134 -5.73 25.79 4.92
N GLY A 135 -6.93 25.24 4.70
CA GLY A 135 -8.10 25.98 4.22
C GLY A 135 -8.20 26.08 2.71
N LEU A 136 -7.19 25.64 1.96
CA LEU A 136 -7.17 25.65 0.50
C LEU A 136 -7.70 24.32 -0.04
N LEU A 137 -8.69 24.37 -0.93
CA LEU A 137 -9.18 23.16 -1.60
C LEU A 137 -8.17 22.72 -2.66
N MET A 138 -7.90 21.42 -2.72
CA MET A 138 -6.92 20.84 -3.63
C MET A 138 -7.50 19.62 -4.32
N GLN A 139 -7.31 19.49 -5.63
CA GLN A 139 -7.70 18.31 -6.39
C GLN A 139 -6.68 17.98 -7.48
N LEU A 140 -6.58 16.71 -7.85
CA LEU A 140 -5.84 16.32 -9.04
C LEU A 140 -6.56 16.78 -10.30
N ASP A 141 -5.78 17.09 -11.33
CA ASP A 141 -6.27 17.46 -12.66
C ASP A 141 -7.20 16.40 -13.28
N SER A 142 -6.97 15.11 -12.99
CA SER A 142 -7.87 14.02 -13.36
C SER A 142 -9.29 14.14 -12.77
N TYR A 143 -9.42 14.82 -11.62
CA TYR A 143 -10.68 15.02 -10.91
C TYR A 143 -11.39 16.30 -11.40
N ALA A 144 -10.63 17.38 -11.64
CA ALA A 144 -11.13 18.64 -12.19
C ALA A 144 -11.87 18.47 -13.53
N ARG A 145 -11.41 17.54 -14.39
CA ARG A 145 -12.08 17.20 -15.65
C ARG A 145 -13.43 16.50 -15.49
N ARG A 146 -13.74 15.90 -14.33
CA ARG A 146 -14.98 15.13 -14.08
C ARG A 146 -16.07 15.93 -13.39
N THR A 147 -15.71 16.95 -12.62
CA THR A 147 -16.65 17.84 -11.92
C THR A 147 -16.26 19.29 -12.21
N PRO A 148 -17.05 20.03 -13.00
CA PRO A 148 -16.77 21.43 -13.26
C PRO A 148 -16.78 22.24 -11.96
N ALA A 149 -15.91 23.25 -11.89
CA ALA A 149 -15.60 24.04 -10.70
C ALA A 149 -16.83 24.66 -9.97
N SER A 150 -17.98 24.78 -10.63
CA SER A 150 -19.20 25.35 -10.02
C SER A 150 -19.89 24.42 -9.01
N SER A 151 -19.69 23.10 -9.06
CA SER A 151 -20.45 22.15 -8.24
C SER A 151 -19.87 21.91 -6.83
N MET A 152 -18.72 22.49 -6.50
CA MET A 152 -18.00 22.25 -5.23
C MET A 152 -17.96 23.47 -4.30
N ALA A 153 -18.15 24.68 -4.80
CA ALA A 153 -18.26 25.90 -3.98
C ALA A 153 -19.48 25.89 -3.04
N ASP A 154 -20.50 25.08 -3.35
CA ASP A 154 -21.67 24.89 -2.48
C ASP A 154 -21.38 24.07 -1.21
N LYS A 155 -20.29 23.29 -1.18
CA LYS A 155 -19.98 22.44 -0.01
C LYS A 155 -19.25 23.18 1.10
N THR A 156 -18.75 24.40 0.84
CA THR A 156 -18.08 25.23 1.85
C THR A 156 -19.05 26.03 2.72
N THR A 157 -20.36 26.07 2.41
CA THR A 157 -21.33 26.93 3.11
C THR A 157 -22.15 26.21 4.19
N SER A 158 -22.17 24.88 4.25
CA SER A 158 -22.87 24.12 5.31
C SER A 158 -21.96 23.72 6.47
N SER A 159 -21.34 24.69 7.13
CA SER A 159 -20.86 24.49 8.51
C SER A 159 -20.82 25.80 9.27
N SER A 160 -21.99 26.40 9.49
CA SER A 160 -22.19 27.33 10.59
C SER A 160 -23.68 27.40 10.96
N GLN A 161 -23.91 27.33 12.26
CA GLN A 161 -25.16 27.56 13.00
C GLN A 161 -26.15 26.40 13.15
N SER A 162 -26.07 25.74 14.30
CA SER A 162 -27.26 25.54 15.14
C SER A 162 -26.86 25.57 16.61
N ASN A 163 -27.12 26.72 17.25
CA ASN A 163 -27.12 26.94 18.69
C ASN A 163 -28.07 25.94 19.36
N TRP A 164 -27.62 25.31 20.45
CA TRP A 164 -28.50 24.64 21.39
C TRP A 164 -28.84 25.61 22.52
N ARG A 165 -30.13 25.69 22.81
CA ARG A 165 -30.72 26.39 23.95
C ARG A 165 -30.35 25.72 25.27
#